data_AF-A0A7Z8R0K5-F1
#
_entry.id   AF-A0A7Z8R0K5-F1
#
_cell.length_a   1.000
_cell.length_b   1.000
_cell.length_c   1.000
_cell.angle_alpha   90.00
_cell.angle_beta   90.00
_cell.angle_gamma   90.00
#
_symmetry.space_group_name_H-M   'P 1'
#
loop_
_entity.id
_entity.type
_entity.pdbx_description
1 polymer ?
#
loop_
_entity_poly.entity_id
_entity_poly.type
_entity_poly.pdbx_seq_one_letter_code
_entity_poly.pdbx_strand_id
1 'polypeptide(L)'
;QQVNLPLIDNALCDAAMGDITQDMLCAGNGLGEKDTCFGDSGGALVIFDTESRTWRQAGITSWGYDCAEPGFYGVYTRLKNYSTFISEHICSAAETPPSVYLNLGVNANIVTASWNAINNVSGYRLNYAPYPEAQSLFSIDMNHSTDLSVRLGAGSAYYVAITSYNGNCLSDYANVEHFILK
;
A
#
# COMPACT_ATOMS: atom_id res chain seq x y z
N GLN A 1 11.69 -7.76 -10.43
CA GLN A 1 12.78 -7.37 -11.36
C GLN A 1 13.07 -5.89 -11.14
N GLN A 2 14.24 -5.39 -11.57
CA GLN A 2 14.55 -3.94 -11.55
C GLN A 2 15.41 -3.56 -12.75
N VAL A 3 15.33 -2.30 -13.19
CA VAL A 3 16.15 -1.76 -14.28
C VAL A 3 16.38 -0.26 -14.09
N ASN A 4 17.52 0.24 -14.56
CA ASN A 4 17.84 1.67 -14.56
C ASN A 4 17.52 2.26 -15.93
N LEU A 5 16.74 3.34 -15.95
CA LEU A 5 16.36 4.07 -17.14
C LEU A 5 16.65 5.57 -16.95
N PRO A 6 17.16 6.28 -17.97
CA PRO A 6 17.30 7.72 -17.90
C PRO A 6 15.93 8.39 -17.99
N LEU A 7 15.75 9.51 -17.26
CA LEU A 7 14.61 10.39 -17.48
C LEU A 7 14.78 11.16 -18.78
N ILE A 8 13.67 11.33 -19.49
CA ILE A 8 13.63 12.00 -20.78
C ILE A 8 12.86 13.31 -20.67
N ASP A 9 13.34 14.33 -21.37
CA ASP A 9 12.66 15.63 -21.46
C ASP A 9 11.27 15.45 -22.08
N ASN A 10 10.27 16.15 -21.54
CA ASN A 10 8.89 15.98 -22.01
C ASN A 10 8.72 16.35 -23.48
N ALA A 11 9.44 17.33 -24.02
CA ALA A 11 9.32 17.69 -25.43
C ALA A 11 9.90 16.61 -26.35
N LEU A 12 11.02 15.99 -25.94
CA LEU A 12 11.58 14.84 -26.66
C LEU A 12 10.67 13.63 -26.57
N CYS A 13 10.08 13.38 -25.39
CA CYS A 13 9.14 12.30 -25.23
C CYS A 13 7.86 12.52 -26.05
N ASP A 14 7.29 13.71 -26.03
CA ASP A 14 6.08 14.05 -26.79
C ASP A 14 6.27 13.85 -28.30
N ALA A 15 7.45 14.23 -28.81
CA ALA A 15 7.79 14.02 -30.22
C ALA A 15 7.79 12.54 -30.63
N ALA A 16 8.07 11.62 -29.70
CA ALA A 16 8.07 10.18 -29.95
C ALA A 16 6.73 9.52 -29.61
N MET A 17 6.16 9.83 -28.45
CA MET A 17 4.99 9.14 -27.89
C MET A 17 3.66 9.75 -28.34
N GLY A 18 3.63 11.06 -28.60
CA GLY A 18 2.41 11.85 -28.75
C GLY A 18 1.66 12.02 -27.43
N ASP A 19 0.89 13.11 -27.34
CA ASP A 19 -0.05 13.42 -26.25
C ASP A 19 0.58 13.38 -24.83
N ILE A 20 1.86 13.72 -24.70
CA ILE A 20 2.53 13.79 -23.41
C ILE A 20 2.14 15.10 -22.70
N THR A 21 1.38 14.95 -21.62
CA THR A 21 0.93 16.08 -20.80
C THR A 21 1.96 16.48 -19.75
N GLN A 22 1.72 17.62 -19.08
CA GLN A 22 2.56 18.06 -17.96
C GLN A 22 2.50 17.11 -16.74
N ASP A 23 1.43 16.32 -16.63
CA ASP A 23 1.21 15.33 -15.57
C ASP A 23 1.90 13.99 -15.84
N MET A 24 2.66 13.92 -16.93
CA MET A 24 3.41 12.73 -17.33
C MET A 24 4.92 13.01 -17.35
N LEU A 25 5.69 11.95 -17.16
CA LEU A 25 7.14 11.90 -17.34
C LEU A 25 7.50 10.62 -18.09
N CYS A 26 8.62 10.63 -18.79
CA CYS A 26 9.08 9.49 -19.56
C CYS A 26 10.45 9.02 -19.10
N ALA A 27 10.68 7.71 -19.21
CA ALA A 27 11.98 7.11 -18.95
C ALA A 27 12.29 6.03 -19.98
N GLY A 28 13.55 5.96 -20.40
CA GLY A 28 14.00 4.98 -21.39
C GLY A 28 15.14 5.51 -22.24
N ASN A 29 15.94 4.62 -22.84
CA ASN A 29 17.04 5.02 -23.72
C ASN A 29 16.61 5.13 -25.20
N GLY A 30 15.37 4.79 -25.54
CA GLY A 30 14.84 4.80 -26.92
C GLY A 30 15.44 3.74 -27.84
N LEU A 31 16.28 2.82 -27.32
CA LEU A 31 16.95 1.79 -28.11
C LEU A 31 16.18 0.47 -28.17
N GLY A 32 15.08 0.35 -27.42
CA GLY A 32 14.24 -0.85 -27.41
C GLY A 32 14.85 -2.07 -26.70
N GLU A 33 15.61 -1.84 -25.62
CA GLU A 33 16.25 -2.93 -24.86
C GLU A 33 15.64 -3.13 -23.46
N LYS A 34 15.17 -2.03 -22.85
CA LYS A 34 14.79 -1.96 -21.44
C LYS A 34 13.61 -1.02 -21.29
N ASP A 35 12.56 -1.53 -20.67
CA ASP A 35 11.32 -0.81 -20.45
C ASP A 35 10.50 -1.48 -19.33
N THR A 36 9.49 -0.79 -18.83
CA THR A 36 8.35 -1.39 -18.14
C THR A 36 7.42 -2.09 -19.13
N CYS A 37 6.65 -3.09 -18.68
CA CYS A 37 5.78 -3.86 -19.56
C CYS A 37 4.43 -4.20 -18.90
N PHE A 38 3.64 -5.04 -19.56
CA PHE A 38 2.38 -5.55 -19.03
C PHE A 38 2.55 -6.17 -17.64
N GLY A 39 1.72 -5.73 -16.71
CA GLY A 39 1.78 -6.16 -15.30
C GLY A 39 2.61 -5.24 -14.40
N ASP A 40 3.41 -4.32 -14.96
CA ASP A 40 4.17 -3.34 -14.16
C ASP A 40 3.36 -2.06 -13.84
N SER A 41 2.17 -1.88 -14.45
CA SER A 41 1.29 -0.73 -14.21
C SER A 41 1.00 -0.56 -12.71
N GLY A 42 1.16 0.68 -12.21
CA GLY A 42 1.09 0.98 -10.77
C GLY A 42 2.43 0.84 -10.04
N GLY A 43 3.43 0.21 -10.65
CA GLY A 43 4.78 0.06 -10.11
C GLY A 43 5.54 1.40 -10.01
N ALA A 44 6.49 1.46 -9.07
CA ALA A 44 7.20 2.69 -8.74
C ALA A 44 8.39 2.98 -9.69
N LEU A 45 8.43 4.20 -10.24
CA LEU A 45 9.67 4.78 -10.77
C LEU A 45 10.34 5.59 -9.66
N VAL A 46 11.54 5.18 -9.25
CA VAL A 46 12.30 5.83 -8.18
C VAL A 46 13.57 6.51 -8.71
N ILE A 47 13.89 7.67 -8.15
CA ILE A 47 15.11 8.41 -8.41
C ILE A 47 15.93 8.54 -7.14
N PHE A 48 17.25 8.51 -7.25
CA PHE A 48 18.12 8.79 -6.13
C PHE A 48 18.39 10.29 -6.05
N ASP A 49 17.90 10.93 -4.98
CA ASP A 49 18.20 12.32 -4.68
C ASP A 49 19.56 12.40 -4.00
N THR A 50 20.53 13.00 -4.71
CA THR A 50 21.91 13.13 -4.25
C THR A 50 22.07 14.10 -3.09
N GLU A 51 21.20 15.11 -2.96
CA GLU A 51 21.27 16.10 -1.89
C GLU A 51 20.81 15.49 -0.57
N SER A 52 19.64 14.87 -0.57
CA SER A 52 19.11 14.21 0.64
C SER A 52 19.68 12.81 0.86
N ARG A 53 20.41 12.24 -0.10
CA ARG A 53 20.95 10.87 -0.10
C ARG A 53 19.86 9.80 0.11
N THR A 54 18.68 10.00 -0.47
CA THR A 54 17.53 9.09 -0.34
C THR A 54 16.91 8.77 -1.69
N TRP A 55 16.26 7.61 -1.77
CA TRP A 55 15.40 7.27 -2.91
C TRP A 55 14.05 7.95 -2.76
N ARG A 56 13.56 8.56 -3.85
CA ARG A 56 12.25 9.20 -3.91
C ARG A 56 11.47 8.62 -5.08
N GLN A 57 10.19 8.37 -4.88
CA GLN A 57 9.32 7.98 -5.98
C GLN A 57 9.01 9.21 -6.83
N ALA A 58 9.42 9.18 -8.09
CA ALA A 58 9.18 10.26 -9.04
C ALA A 58 7.91 10.01 -9.87
N GLY A 59 7.58 8.75 -10.11
CA GLY A 59 6.42 8.40 -10.93
C GLY A 59 5.80 7.03 -10.64
N ILE A 60 4.67 6.81 -11.31
CA ILE A 60 3.91 5.56 -11.30
C ILE A 60 3.84 5.06 -12.74
N THR A 61 4.23 3.80 -12.98
CA THR A 61 4.17 3.15 -14.29
C THR A 61 2.77 3.19 -14.84
N SER A 62 2.60 3.70 -16.07
CA SER A 62 1.28 3.93 -16.65
C SER A 62 1.12 3.19 -17.98
N TRP A 63 1.79 3.63 -19.03
CA TRP A 63 1.61 3.11 -20.39
C TRP A 63 2.87 3.28 -21.25
N GLY A 64 2.85 2.69 -22.44
CA GLY A 64 3.90 2.77 -23.47
C GLY A 64 3.41 2.12 -24.76
N TYR A 65 4.20 2.21 -25.83
CA TYR A 65 3.94 1.45 -27.06
C TYR A 65 4.72 0.15 -27.04
N ASP A 66 3.99 -0.96 -27.01
CA ASP A 66 4.55 -2.29 -26.75
C ASP A 66 5.50 -2.26 -25.54
N CYS A 67 6.47 -3.17 -25.48
CA CYS A 67 7.46 -3.20 -24.41
C CYS A 67 8.86 -3.14 -25.01
N ALA A 68 9.63 -2.12 -24.65
CA ALA A 68 10.97 -1.91 -25.19
C ALA A 68 10.96 -1.84 -26.72
N GLU A 69 10.01 -1.11 -27.30
CA GLU A 69 9.99 -0.84 -28.73
C GLU A 69 11.02 0.26 -29.08
N PRO A 70 11.91 0.06 -30.06
CA PRO A 70 12.86 1.09 -30.48
C PRO A 70 12.16 2.38 -30.92
N GLY A 71 12.70 3.52 -30.47
CA GLY A 71 12.15 4.85 -30.75
C GLY A 71 11.07 5.33 -29.77
N PHE A 72 10.59 4.46 -28.87
CA PHE A 72 9.59 4.82 -27.86
C PHE A 72 10.15 4.73 -26.42
N TYR A 73 9.37 5.26 -25.48
CA TYR A 73 9.70 5.37 -24.07
C TYR A 73 8.56 4.85 -23.19
N GLY A 74 8.89 4.42 -21.97
CA GLY A 74 7.89 4.18 -20.94
C GLY A 74 7.34 5.50 -20.40
N VAL A 75 6.02 5.59 -20.21
CA VAL A 75 5.32 6.76 -19.71
C VAL A 75 4.79 6.50 -18.31
N TYR A 76 5.03 7.47 -17.43
CA TYR A 76 4.73 7.40 -16.01
C TYR A 76 3.94 8.64 -15.59
N THR A 77 3.06 8.49 -14.59
CA THR A 77 2.42 9.61 -13.92
C THR A 77 3.45 10.42 -13.14
N ARG A 78 3.46 11.75 -13.25
CA ARG A 78 4.38 12.65 -12.54
C ARG A 78 3.88 12.96 -11.13
N LEU A 79 4.42 12.27 -10.13
CA LEU A 79 3.95 12.37 -8.75
C LEU A 79 4.05 13.77 -8.14
N LYS A 80 5.02 14.58 -8.59
CA LYS A 80 5.17 15.96 -8.10
C LYS A 80 3.86 16.77 -8.23
N ASN A 81 3.15 16.61 -9.35
CA ASN A 81 1.92 17.36 -9.63
C ASN A 81 0.72 16.88 -8.79
N TYR A 82 0.78 15.65 -8.27
CA TYR A 82 -0.26 15.05 -7.44
C TYR A 82 0.03 15.13 -5.94
N SER A 83 1.06 15.88 -5.53
CA SER A 83 1.46 15.97 -4.11
C SER A 83 0.33 16.47 -3.21
N THR A 84 -0.44 17.47 -3.63
CA THR A 84 -1.62 17.95 -2.90
C THR A 84 -2.70 16.86 -2.81
N PHE A 85 -3.08 16.27 -3.95
CA PHE A 85 -4.06 15.18 -3.98
C PHE A 85 -3.65 14.04 -3.03
N ILE A 86 -2.39 13.61 -3.10
CA ILE A 86 -1.86 12.57 -2.22
C ILE A 86 -1.97 13.02 -0.77
N SER A 87 -1.51 14.23 -0.42
CA SER A 87 -1.55 14.74 0.95
C SER A 87 -2.97 14.86 1.52
N GLU A 88 -3.97 15.11 0.68
CA GLU A 88 -5.39 15.18 1.07
C GLU A 88 -6.02 13.80 1.26
N HIS A 89 -5.41 12.74 0.71
CA HIS A 89 -5.94 11.37 0.75
C HIS A 89 -5.11 10.42 1.61
N ILE A 90 -3.96 10.87 2.11
CA ILE A 90 -3.18 10.17 3.13
C ILE A 90 -3.39 10.87 4.47
N CYS A 91 -3.30 10.10 5.53
CA CYS A 91 -3.46 10.64 6.88
C CYS A 91 -2.15 11.20 7.39
N SER A 92 -2.22 12.40 7.97
CA SER A 92 -1.12 12.92 8.77
C SER A 92 -1.03 12.18 10.12
N ALA A 93 0.13 12.26 10.77
CA ALA A 93 0.32 11.68 12.09
C ALA A 93 -0.64 12.25 13.17
N ALA A 94 -1.19 13.45 12.94
CA ALA A 94 -2.18 14.05 13.84
C ALA A 94 -3.59 13.46 13.63
N GLU A 95 -3.87 12.94 12.43
CA GLU A 95 -5.17 12.35 12.07
C GLU A 95 -5.21 10.84 12.32
N THR A 96 -4.05 10.18 12.37
CA THR A 96 -3.95 8.76 12.74
C THR A 96 -4.28 8.58 14.22
N PRO A 97 -5.31 7.78 14.55
CA PRO A 97 -5.65 7.52 15.95
C PRO A 97 -4.58 6.63 16.62
N PRO A 98 -4.51 6.63 17.97
CA PRO A 98 -3.55 5.79 18.68
C PRO A 98 -3.90 4.31 18.55
N SER A 99 -2.89 3.45 18.63
CA SER A 99 -3.06 1.99 18.60
C SER A 99 -3.66 1.46 19.91
N VAL A 100 -4.37 0.35 19.80
CA VAL A 100 -4.88 -0.40 20.96
C VAL A 100 -3.93 -1.52 21.36
N TYR A 101 -4.20 -2.13 22.51
CA TYR A 101 -3.59 -3.37 22.97
C TYR A 101 -4.61 -4.51 22.87
N LEU A 102 -4.28 -5.55 22.12
CA LEU A 102 -5.11 -6.72 21.89
C LEU A 102 -4.80 -7.80 22.93
N ASN A 103 -5.83 -8.28 23.63
CA ASN A 103 -5.81 -9.48 24.44
C ASN A 103 -6.55 -10.60 23.71
N LEU A 104 -5.83 -11.68 23.41
CA LEU A 104 -6.38 -12.86 22.75
C LEU A 104 -6.47 -14.03 23.74
N GLY A 105 -7.62 -14.70 23.76
CA GLY A 105 -7.88 -15.88 24.57
C GLY A 105 -8.44 -17.01 23.72
N VAL A 106 -8.04 -18.24 24.04
CA VAL A 106 -8.54 -19.45 23.38
C VAL A 106 -9.01 -20.42 24.46
N ASN A 107 -10.27 -20.85 24.35
CA ASN A 107 -10.85 -21.88 25.21
C ASN A 107 -11.58 -22.91 24.35
N ALA A 108 -11.00 -24.11 24.24
CA ALA A 108 -11.43 -25.14 23.30
C ALA A 108 -11.56 -24.55 21.88
N ASN A 109 -12.79 -24.48 21.36
CA ASN A 109 -13.08 -23.99 20.00
C ASN A 109 -13.58 -22.55 19.98
N ILE A 110 -13.50 -21.85 21.11
CA ILE A 110 -13.92 -20.45 21.25
C ILE A 110 -12.68 -19.58 21.33
N VAL A 111 -12.61 -18.59 20.45
CA VAL A 111 -11.60 -17.54 20.44
C VAL A 111 -12.25 -16.25 20.91
N THR A 112 -11.66 -15.63 21.92
CA THR A 112 -12.07 -14.33 22.45
C THR A 112 -10.98 -13.30 22.16
N ALA A 113 -11.35 -12.19 21.55
CA ALA A 113 -10.48 -11.04 21.35
C ALA A 113 -11.07 -9.85 22.10
N SER A 114 -10.24 -9.07 22.80
CA SER A 114 -10.67 -7.85 23.48
C SER A 114 -9.56 -6.80 23.46
N TRP A 115 -9.91 -5.53 23.43
CA TRP A 115 -8.94 -4.42 23.38
C TRP A 115 -9.40 -3.23 24.20
N ASN A 116 -8.44 -2.37 24.58
CA ASN A 116 -8.76 -1.16 25.34
C ASN A 116 -9.49 -0.14 24.46
N ALA A 117 -10.53 0.49 25.01
CA ALA A 117 -11.21 1.61 24.39
C ALA A 117 -10.29 2.83 24.30
N ILE A 118 -10.51 3.65 23.26
CA ILE A 118 -9.82 4.91 23.00
C ILE A 118 -10.91 5.95 22.79
N ASN A 119 -10.77 7.10 23.45
CA ASN A 119 -11.72 8.20 23.28
C ASN A 119 -11.54 8.88 21.92
N ASN A 120 -12.64 9.36 21.34
CA ASN A 120 -12.65 10.13 20.09
C ASN A 120 -12.11 9.38 18.86
N VAL A 121 -12.29 8.06 18.81
CA VAL A 121 -12.12 7.27 17.58
C VAL A 121 -13.47 6.98 16.95
N SER A 122 -13.50 6.90 15.63
CA SER A 122 -14.71 6.56 14.87
C SER A 122 -15.06 5.08 15.00
N GLY A 123 -14.07 4.22 15.22
CA GLY A 123 -14.29 2.81 15.49
C GLY A 123 -13.01 1.98 15.46
N TYR A 124 -13.20 0.67 15.38
CA TYR A 124 -12.14 -0.33 15.32
C TYR A 124 -12.34 -1.28 14.15
N ARG A 125 -11.24 -1.80 13.62
CA ARG A 125 -11.23 -2.82 12.59
C ARG A 125 -10.43 -4.00 13.08
N LEU A 126 -11.05 -5.18 13.06
CA LEU A 126 -10.36 -6.45 13.30
C LEU A 126 -9.78 -6.92 11.98
N ASN A 127 -8.48 -7.12 11.96
CA ASN A 127 -7.72 -7.60 10.82
C ASN A 127 -7.23 -9.01 11.11
N TYR A 128 -7.34 -9.91 10.13
CA TYR A 128 -6.91 -11.29 10.28
C TYR A 128 -6.36 -11.85 8.98
N ALA A 129 -5.42 -12.78 9.10
CA ALA A 129 -4.80 -13.48 7.98
C ALA A 129 -4.56 -14.94 8.36
N PRO A 130 -4.60 -15.89 7.41
CA PRO A 130 -4.26 -17.29 7.69
C PRO A 130 -2.87 -17.44 8.32
N TYR A 131 -2.72 -18.37 9.26
CA TYR A 131 -1.43 -18.76 9.83
C TYR A 131 -1.00 -20.13 9.27
N PRO A 132 0.29 -20.35 8.97
CA PRO A 132 1.42 -19.43 9.13
C PRO A 132 1.63 -18.48 7.94
N GLU A 133 0.87 -18.65 6.87
CA GLU A 133 1.07 -17.91 5.62
C GLU A 133 0.10 -16.72 5.53
N ALA A 134 0.61 -15.50 5.76
CA ALA A 134 -0.16 -14.26 5.66
C ALA A 134 -0.37 -13.80 4.21
N GLN A 135 -0.79 -14.71 3.31
CA GLN A 135 -0.97 -14.42 1.88
C GLN A 135 -2.13 -13.46 1.60
N SER A 136 -3.12 -13.41 2.48
CA SER A 136 -4.31 -12.56 2.32
C SER A 136 -4.70 -11.96 3.65
N LEU A 137 -4.90 -10.64 3.65
CA LEU A 137 -5.37 -9.88 4.79
C LEU A 137 -6.86 -9.59 4.63
N PHE A 138 -7.63 -10.00 5.62
CA PHE A 138 -9.06 -9.75 5.71
C PHE A 138 -9.34 -8.79 6.86
N SER A 139 -10.47 -8.08 6.79
CA SER A 139 -10.86 -7.17 7.86
C SER A 139 -12.36 -7.10 8.09
N ILE A 140 -12.75 -6.85 9.33
CA ILE A 140 -14.13 -6.67 9.79
C ILE A 140 -14.20 -5.34 10.53
N ASP A 141 -15.13 -4.49 10.15
CA ASP A 141 -15.44 -3.27 10.90
C ASP A 141 -16.20 -3.64 12.18
N MET A 142 -15.55 -3.41 13.32
CA MET A 142 -16.10 -3.68 14.65
C MET A 142 -16.92 -2.49 15.18
N ASN A 143 -16.95 -1.37 14.44
CA ASN A 143 -17.56 -0.11 14.87
C ASN A 143 -16.99 0.27 16.26
N HIS A 144 -17.84 0.61 17.24
CA HIS A 144 -17.43 0.92 18.60
C HIS A 144 -17.28 -0.30 19.53
N SER A 145 -17.41 -1.53 19.03
CA SER A 145 -17.23 -2.72 19.86
C SER A 145 -15.76 -2.86 20.27
N THR A 146 -15.53 -3.38 21.48
CA THR A 146 -14.16 -3.57 22.03
C THR A 146 -13.82 -5.03 22.30
N ASP A 147 -14.70 -5.94 21.91
CA ASP A 147 -14.53 -7.36 22.09
C ASP A 147 -15.25 -8.16 21.01
N LEU A 148 -14.82 -9.40 20.85
CA LEU A 148 -15.40 -10.41 19.98
C LEU A 148 -15.24 -11.78 20.63
N SER A 149 -16.26 -12.63 20.54
CA SER A 149 -16.19 -14.04 20.87
C SER A 149 -16.76 -14.86 19.72
N VAL A 150 -15.95 -15.77 19.17
CA VAL A 150 -16.31 -16.57 17.99
C VAL A 150 -15.98 -18.03 18.22
N ARG A 151 -16.88 -18.91 17.79
CA ARG A 151 -16.64 -20.35 17.74
C ARG A 151 -16.14 -20.73 16.34
N LEU A 152 -14.99 -21.39 16.27
CA LEU A 152 -14.37 -21.79 15.01
C LEU A 152 -14.16 -23.32 14.96
N GLY A 153 -13.93 -23.83 13.76
CA GLY A 153 -13.65 -25.26 13.55
C GLY A 153 -12.24 -25.65 14.00
N ALA A 154 -12.03 -26.93 14.30
CA ALA A 154 -10.70 -27.48 14.56
C ALA A 154 -9.77 -27.23 13.36
N GLY A 155 -8.49 -26.96 13.62
CA GLY A 155 -7.50 -26.60 12.60
C GLY A 155 -7.54 -25.13 12.15
N SER A 156 -8.48 -24.32 12.66
CA SER A 156 -8.48 -22.88 12.40
C SER A 156 -7.24 -22.21 12.98
N ALA A 157 -6.48 -21.51 12.14
CA ALA A 157 -5.24 -20.86 12.53
C ALA A 157 -5.12 -19.49 11.84
N TYR A 158 -4.99 -18.43 12.64
CA TYR A 158 -4.97 -17.05 12.12
C TYR A 158 -4.05 -16.15 12.93
N TYR A 159 -3.42 -15.21 12.23
CA TYR A 159 -2.96 -13.95 12.82
C TYR A 159 -4.15 -13.03 13.03
N VAL A 160 -4.15 -12.26 14.13
CA VAL A 160 -5.20 -11.30 14.47
C VAL A 160 -4.55 -10.02 14.99
N ALA A 161 -5.04 -8.88 14.51
CA ALA A 161 -4.65 -7.55 14.98
C ALA A 161 -5.84 -6.59 14.92
N ILE A 162 -5.83 -5.57 15.77
CA ILE A 162 -6.83 -4.51 15.76
C ILE A 162 -6.19 -3.21 15.31
N THR A 163 -6.89 -2.45 14.48
CA THR A 163 -6.60 -1.03 14.22
C THR A 163 -7.76 -0.18 14.72
N SER A 164 -7.47 0.99 15.30
CA SER A 164 -8.48 2.02 15.49
C SER A 164 -8.54 2.90 14.24
N TYR A 165 -9.66 3.56 13.99
CA TYR A 165 -9.79 4.43 12.82
C TYR A 165 -10.55 5.73 13.08
N ASN A 166 -10.21 6.75 12.29
CA ASN A 166 -10.93 8.01 12.11
C ASN A 166 -11.11 8.30 10.62
N GLY A 167 -12.33 8.13 10.11
CA GLY A 167 -12.57 8.15 8.66
C GLY A 167 -11.71 7.10 7.95
N ASN A 168 -10.85 7.54 7.02
CA ASN A 168 -9.92 6.66 6.30
C ASN A 168 -8.57 6.45 7.02
N CYS A 169 -8.36 7.10 8.17
CA CYS A 169 -7.11 7.06 8.91
C CYS A 169 -7.09 5.91 9.89
N LEU A 170 -6.13 5.02 9.72
CA LEU A 170 -5.93 3.84 10.57
C LEU A 170 -4.74 4.07 11.49
N SER A 171 -4.84 3.60 12.73
CA SER A 171 -3.67 3.43 13.59
C SER A 171 -2.73 2.37 13.01
N ASP A 172 -1.50 2.31 13.51
CA ASP A 172 -0.70 1.09 13.39
C ASP A 172 -1.47 -0.09 13.98
N TYR A 173 -1.20 -1.30 13.48
CA TYR A 173 -1.71 -2.52 14.09
C TYR A 173 -1.34 -2.54 15.58
N ALA A 174 -2.27 -3.00 16.41
CA ALA A 174 -1.96 -3.44 17.77
C ALA A 174 -0.83 -4.49 17.77
N ASN A 175 -0.49 -5.01 18.96
CA ASN A 175 0.26 -6.27 19.00
C ASN A 175 -0.44 -7.31 18.13
N VAL A 176 0.32 -7.88 17.19
CA VAL A 176 -0.17 -8.93 16.29
C VAL A 176 -0.08 -10.25 17.04
N GLU A 177 -1.24 -10.82 17.36
CA GLU A 177 -1.35 -12.10 18.03
C GLU A 177 -1.67 -13.20 17.02
N HIS A 178 -1.52 -14.46 17.43
CA HIS A 178 -1.96 -15.59 16.62
C HIS A 178 -2.53 -16.71 17.50
N PHE A 179 -3.37 -17.55 16.90
CA PHE A 179 -3.87 -18.77 17.53
C PHE A 179 -3.92 -19.92 16.54
N ILE A 180 -3.92 -21.13 17.09
CA ILE A 180 -4.14 -22.38 16.36
C ILE A 180 -5.09 -23.23 17.20
N LEU A 181 -6.27 -23.54 16.67
CA LEU A 181 -7.22 -24.44 17.32
C LEU A 181 -6.85 -25.89 17.04
N LYS A 182 -6.70 -26.67 18.11
CA LYS A 182 -6.43 -28.11 18.04
C LYS A 182 -7.70 -28.91 17.79
#